data_AF-A0A838WYH6-F1
#
_entry.id   AF-A0A838WYH6-F1
#
_cell.length_a   1.000
_cell.length_b   1.000
_cell.length_c   1.000
_cell.angle_alpha   90.00
_cell.angle_beta   90.00
_cell.angle_gamma   90.00
#
_symmetry.space_group_name_H-M   'P 1'
#
loop_
_entity.id
_entity.type
_entity.pdbx_description
1 polymer ?
#
loop_
_entity_poly.entity_id
_entity_poly.type
_entity_poly.pdbx_seq_one_letter_code
_entity_poly.pdbx_strand_id
1 'polypeptide(L)'
;MKDWNTLEPDVYTLVGPHRFTRGRSRPIDRLVIHHNAGVRNSSEYIRDLWNNEREASAHYQVEANGRIGQLVHDRDTAWHAANADINARSIGIEHANISGPPRWQISDATIEEGAHLVAALCRYYKLGRPEWGRNIFPHSAYAQTSCPYQL
;
A
#
# COMPACT_ATOMS: atom_id res chain seq x y z
N MET A 1 9.61 13.15 -8.82
CA MET A 1 9.22 12.32 -9.98
C MET A 1 9.60 10.91 -9.62
N LYS A 2 8.63 10.00 -9.60
CA LYS A 2 8.88 8.58 -9.31
C LYS A 2 9.82 7.90 -10.30
N ASP A 3 10.53 6.88 -9.83
CA ASP A 3 11.40 6.04 -10.64
C ASP A 3 11.23 4.56 -10.27
N TRP A 4 10.76 3.78 -11.24
CA TRP A 4 10.48 2.35 -11.09
C TRP A 4 11.72 1.47 -10.93
N ASN A 5 12.90 1.95 -11.33
CA ASN A 5 14.14 1.19 -11.19
C ASN A 5 14.74 1.33 -9.80
N THR A 6 14.52 2.48 -9.16
CA THR A 6 15.07 2.82 -7.83
C THR A 6 14.02 2.79 -6.73
N LEU A 7 12.74 2.60 -7.08
CA LEU A 7 11.57 2.67 -6.18
C LEU A 7 11.38 4.03 -5.51
N GLU A 8 11.89 5.09 -6.12
CA GLU A 8 11.64 6.45 -5.65
C GLU A 8 10.16 6.82 -5.87
N PRO A 9 9.43 7.25 -4.84
CA PRO A 9 8.05 7.70 -4.97
C PRO A 9 8.00 9.13 -5.55
N ASP A 10 6.80 9.61 -5.88
CA ASP A 10 6.62 11.03 -6.20
C ASP A 10 6.79 11.92 -4.97
N VAL A 11 6.48 11.40 -3.78
CA VAL A 11 6.64 12.08 -2.50
C VAL A 11 6.99 11.12 -1.37
N TYR A 12 7.78 11.60 -0.42
CA TYR A 12 7.93 10.98 0.89
C TYR A 12 7.03 11.71 1.90
N THR A 13 6.10 10.98 2.50
CA THR A 13 5.12 11.52 3.45
C THR A 13 5.03 10.58 4.64
N LEU A 14 6.19 10.39 5.29
CA LEU A 14 6.37 9.37 6.30
C LEU A 14 5.48 9.61 7.53
N VAL A 15 4.89 8.54 8.05
CA VAL A 15 4.19 8.56 9.34
C VAL A 15 5.18 8.68 10.50
N GLY A 16 4.68 9.05 11.68
CA GLY A 16 5.47 9.09 12.89
C GLY A 16 5.96 7.69 13.32
N PRO A 17 7.06 7.60 14.09
CA PRO A 17 7.69 6.34 14.49
C PRO A 17 6.82 5.44 15.39
N HIS A 18 5.69 5.94 15.86
CA HIS A 18 4.70 5.22 16.67
C HIS A 18 3.61 4.54 15.83
N ARG A 19 3.73 4.53 14.50
CA ARG A 19 2.77 3.94 13.55
C ARG A 19 3.33 2.80 12.70
N PHE A 20 4.51 2.30 13.06
CA PHE A 20 5.12 1.14 12.43
C PHE A 20 6.10 0.49 13.41
N THR A 21 6.55 -0.72 13.10
CA THR A 21 7.66 -1.34 13.83
C THR A 21 8.95 -1.10 13.07
N ARG A 22 9.96 -0.53 13.74
CA ARG A 22 11.27 -0.27 13.13
C ARG A 22 11.95 -1.57 12.74
N GLY A 23 12.47 -1.62 11.52
CA GLY A 23 13.08 -2.80 10.92
C GLY A 23 12.07 -3.85 10.48
N ARG A 24 12.60 -4.96 9.96
CA ARG A 24 11.86 -6.15 9.55
C ARG A 24 12.51 -7.39 10.13
N SER A 25 11.69 -8.31 10.62
CA SER A 25 12.14 -9.61 11.14
C SER A 25 12.19 -10.70 10.07
N ARG A 26 11.58 -10.47 8.91
CA ARG A 26 11.56 -11.41 7.77
C ARG A 26 11.82 -10.66 6.45
N PRO A 27 12.36 -11.36 5.43
CA PRO A 27 12.44 -10.81 4.08
C PRO A 27 11.04 -10.54 3.52
N ILE A 28 10.94 -9.54 2.64
CA ILE A 28 9.73 -9.28 1.86
C ILE A 28 9.57 -10.41 0.86
N ASP A 29 8.39 -11.03 0.83
CA ASP A 29 8.09 -12.10 -0.12
C ASP A 29 6.73 -11.95 -0.81
N ARG A 30 5.95 -10.92 -0.46
CA ARG A 30 4.64 -10.65 -1.06
C ARG A 30 4.24 -9.18 -0.98
N LEU A 31 3.28 -8.82 -1.80
CA LEU A 31 2.60 -7.52 -1.77
C LEU A 31 1.15 -7.71 -1.32
N VAL A 32 0.61 -6.76 -0.57
CA VAL A 32 -0.81 -6.74 -0.15
C VAL A 32 -1.48 -5.49 -0.67
N ILE A 33 -2.55 -5.68 -1.44
CA ILE A 33 -3.30 -4.62 -2.10
C ILE A 33 -4.50 -4.22 -1.25
N HIS A 34 -4.64 -2.90 -1.08
CA HIS A 34 -5.71 -2.26 -0.34
C HIS A 34 -6.41 -1.20 -1.18
N HIS A 35 -7.65 -0.88 -0.80
CA HIS A 35 -8.29 0.39 -1.12
C HIS A 35 -8.51 1.17 0.17
N ASN A 36 -8.47 2.50 0.10
CA ASN A 36 -8.56 3.31 1.32
C ASN A 36 -9.92 3.26 2.02
N ALA A 37 -10.99 2.86 1.33
CA ALA A 37 -12.37 3.05 1.76
C ALA A 37 -12.67 4.53 2.12
N GLY A 38 -12.10 5.44 1.33
CA GLY A 38 -12.26 6.89 1.42
C GLY A 38 -12.03 7.54 0.06
N VAL A 39 -12.60 8.74 -0.16
CA VAL A 39 -12.68 9.35 -1.50
C VAL A 39 -11.58 10.38 -1.71
N ARG A 40 -10.74 10.14 -2.72
CA ARG A 40 -9.65 11.00 -3.19
C ARG A 40 -8.65 11.36 -2.09
N ASN A 41 -8.39 10.42 -1.19
CA ASN A 41 -7.42 10.59 -0.12
C ASN A 41 -6.01 10.79 -0.71
N SER A 42 -5.33 11.85 -0.28
CA SER A 42 -3.91 12.09 -0.61
C SER A 42 -2.99 11.38 0.36
N SER A 43 -1.71 11.27 0.02
CA SER A 43 -0.67 10.71 0.90
C SER A 43 -0.56 11.49 2.21
N GLU A 44 -0.66 12.81 2.16
CA GLU A 44 -0.61 13.69 3.34
C GLU A 44 -1.81 13.48 4.25
N TYR A 45 -3.01 13.38 3.68
CA TYR A 45 -4.23 13.11 4.45
C TYR A 45 -4.15 11.74 5.15
N ILE A 46 -3.74 10.68 4.43
CA ILE A 46 -3.62 9.34 5.01
C ILE A 46 -2.56 9.29 6.11
N ARG A 47 -1.42 9.95 5.91
CA ARG A 47 -0.39 10.09 6.96
C ARG A 47 -1.00 10.73 8.22
N ASP A 48 -1.73 11.81 8.08
CA ASP A 48 -2.30 12.55 9.22
C ASP A 48 -3.39 11.73 9.92
N LEU A 49 -4.25 11.04 9.16
CA LEU A 49 -5.23 10.10 9.70
C LEU A 49 -4.55 8.99 10.54
N TRP A 50 -3.50 8.37 10.01
CA TRP A 50 -2.78 7.32 10.74
C TRP A 50 -2.06 7.87 11.95
N ASN A 51 -1.41 9.02 11.86
CA ASN A 51 -0.74 9.62 13.03
C ASN A 51 -1.71 9.92 14.17
N ASN A 52 -2.91 10.41 13.86
CA ASN A 52 -3.78 11.01 14.89
C ASN A 52 -4.99 10.18 15.28
N GLU A 53 -5.55 9.38 14.38
CA GLU A 53 -6.91 8.83 14.54
C GLU A 53 -6.98 7.31 14.38
N ARG A 54 -6.02 6.70 13.69
CA ARG A 54 -6.07 5.26 13.37
C ARG A 54 -4.75 4.56 13.57
N GLU A 55 -4.74 3.52 14.39
CA GLU A 55 -3.57 2.65 14.59
C GLU A 55 -3.39 1.67 13.41
N ALA A 56 -2.95 2.21 12.29
CA ALA A 56 -2.64 1.46 11.07
C ALA A 56 -1.55 2.20 10.28
N SER A 57 -0.94 1.51 9.32
CA SER A 57 -0.07 2.13 8.32
C SER A 57 0.13 1.19 7.13
N ALA A 58 0.49 1.75 5.98
CA ALA A 58 0.97 1.01 4.81
C ALA A 58 2.25 1.67 4.27
N HIS A 59 2.94 0.98 3.37
CA HIS A 59 4.21 1.46 2.85
C HIS A 59 3.98 2.52 1.77
N TYR A 60 2.99 2.29 0.90
CA TYR A 60 2.69 3.16 -0.22
C TYR A 60 1.21 3.56 -0.29
N GLN A 61 0.97 4.76 -0.82
CA GLN A 61 -0.33 5.28 -1.22
C GLN A 61 -0.28 5.61 -2.71
N VAL A 62 -1.26 5.14 -3.46
CA VAL A 62 -1.52 5.54 -4.85
C VAL A 62 -2.74 6.46 -4.85
N GLU A 63 -2.53 7.72 -5.16
CA GLU A 63 -3.58 8.74 -5.16
C GLU A 63 -4.49 8.64 -6.40
N ALA A 64 -5.64 9.32 -6.35
CA ALA A 64 -6.67 9.28 -7.41
C ALA A 64 -6.18 9.77 -8.78
N ASN A 65 -5.06 10.51 -8.83
CA ASN A 65 -4.41 11.01 -10.03
C ASN A 65 -3.16 10.19 -10.42
N GLY A 66 -2.87 9.09 -9.72
CA GLY A 66 -1.69 8.26 -9.95
C GLY A 66 -0.41 8.72 -9.23
N ARG A 67 -0.44 9.79 -8.43
CA ARG A 67 0.71 10.19 -7.59
C ARG A 67 1.00 9.10 -6.56
N ILE A 68 2.27 8.75 -6.38
CA ILE A 68 2.71 7.75 -5.40
C ILE A 68 3.39 8.41 -4.21
N GLY A 69 2.86 8.19 -3.02
CA GLY A 69 3.52 8.54 -1.76
C GLY A 69 4.08 7.33 -1.04
N GLN A 70 5.27 7.46 -0.44
CA GLN A 70 5.77 6.49 0.55
C GLN A 70 5.52 7.01 1.97
N LEU A 71 4.88 6.19 2.80
CA LEU A 71 4.44 6.53 4.16
C LEU A 71 5.18 5.73 5.23
N VAL A 72 5.64 4.53 4.90
CA VAL A 72 6.57 3.75 5.72
C VAL A 72 7.67 3.26 4.80
N HIS A 73 8.92 3.39 5.22
CA HIS A 73 10.04 2.86 4.45
C HIS A 73 9.95 1.34 4.36
N ASP A 74 10.29 0.79 3.22
CA ASP A 74 10.27 -0.67 2.98
C ASP A 74 11.12 -1.48 3.96
N ARG A 75 12.16 -0.87 4.56
CA ARG A 75 13.02 -1.50 5.57
C ARG A 75 12.33 -1.68 6.92
N ASP A 76 11.25 -0.97 7.15
CA ASP A 76 10.46 -0.97 8.37
C ASP A 76 9.17 -1.79 8.14
N THR A 77 8.46 -2.15 9.21
CA THR A 77 7.25 -2.99 9.14
C THR A 77 6.00 -2.16 9.36
N ALA A 78 5.26 -1.86 8.29
CA ALA A 78 3.96 -1.20 8.37
C ALA A 78 2.86 -2.14 8.94
N TRP A 79 1.79 -1.56 9.49
CA TRP A 79 0.70 -2.28 10.14
C TRP A 79 -0.58 -2.26 9.29
N HIS A 80 -0.57 -2.96 8.15
CA HIS A 80 -1.67 -2.89 7.17
C HIS A 80 -2.57 -4.14 7.14
N ALA A 81 -2.04 -5.33 7.42
CA ALA A 81 -2.73 -6.59 7.14
C ALA A 81 -3.63 -7.10 8.29
N ALA A 82 -3.66 -6.41 9.44
CA ALA A 82 -4.24 -6.92 10.70
C ALA A 82 -3.66 -8.31 11.12
N ASN A 83 -2.48 -8.65 10.59
CA ASN A 83 -1.78 -9.91 10.84
C ASN A 83 -0.29 -9.62 10.92
N ALA A 84 0.31 -9.83 12.10
CA ALA A 84 1.69 -9.47 12.37
C ALA A 84 2.71 -10.27 11.54
N ASP A 85 2.46 -11.56 11.28
CA ASP A 85 3.38 -12.36 10.44
C ASP A 85 3.35 -11.87 8.99
N ILE A 86 2.17 -11.51 8.48
CA ILE A 86 2.02 -10.96 7.14
C ILE A 86 2.68 -9.59 7.05
N ASN A 87 2.39 -8.67 7.97
CA ASN A 87 3.03 -7.35 8.03
C ASN A 87 4.56 -7.48 7.96
N ALA A 88 5.14 -8.39 8.76
CA ALA A 88 6.58 -8.61 8.84
C ALA A 88 7.22 -9.14 7.55
N ARG A 89 6.45 -9.56 6.54
CA ARG A 89 6.95 -10.12 5.27
C ARG A 89 6.31 -9.52 4.01
N SER A 90 5.47 -8.49 4.15
CA SER A 90 4.82 -7.85 3.01
C SER A 90 5.02 -6.34 2.91
N ILE A 91 4.95 -5.85 1.68
CA ILE A 91 4.71 -4.43 1.39
C ILE A 91 3.20 -4.23 1.18
N GLY A 92 2.64 -3.24 1.86
CA GLY A 92 1.23 -2.86 1.77
C GLY A 92 1.05 -1.62 0.91
N ILE A 93 0.12 -1.65 -0.04
CA ILE A 93 -0.14 -0.59 -1.01
C ILE A 93 -1.62 -0.20 -0.96
N GLU A 94 -1.89 1.04 -0.59
CA GLU A 94 -3.23 1.64 -0.53
C GLU A 94 -3.58 2.34 -1.84
N HIS A 95 -4.78 2.09 -2.37
CA HIS A 95 -5.29 2.72 -3.59
C HIS A 95 -6.48 3.63 -3.28
N ALA A 96 -6.39 4.89 -3.69
CA ALA A 96 -7.44 5.86 -3.48
C ALA A 96 -8.70 5.53 -4.30
N ASN A 97 -9.86 5.58 -3.64
CA ASN A 97 -11.14 5.54 -4.34
C ASN A 97 -11.50 6.93 -4.89
N ILE A 98 -12.30 6.99 -5.94
CA ILE A 98 -12.91 8.21 -6.48
C ILE A 98 -14.41 8.33 -6.17
N SER A 99 -15.01 7.30 -5.58
CA SER A 99 -16.38 7.33 -5.08
C SER A 99 -16.52 6.51 -3.78
N GLY A 100 -17.58 6.78 -3.03
CA GLY A 100 -17.94 6.05 -1.81
C GLY A 100 -18.84 4.84 -2.07
N PRO A 101 -19.51 4.31 -1.02
CA PRO A 101 -20.44 3.21 -1.18
C PRO A 101 -21.63 3.60 -2.07
N PRO A 102 -22.23 2.63 -2.77
CA PRO A 102 -21.91 1.20 -2.71
C PRO A 102 -20.76 0.79 -3.63
N ARG A 103 -20.25 1.67 -4.50
CA ARG A 103 -19.37 1.26 -5.61
C ARG A 103 -17.89 1.36 -5.32
N TRP A 104 -17.40 2.25 -4.47
CA TRP A 104 -15.96 2.37 -4.16
C TRP A 104 -15.05 2.40 -5.41
N GLN A 105 -15.48 3.05 -6.48
CA GLN A 105 -14.74 3.09 -7.75
C GLN A 105 -13.32 3.61 -7.55
N ILE A 106 -12.40 3.14 -8.38
CA ILE A 106 -11.01 3.58 -8.44
C ILE A 106 -10.77 4.12 -9.85
N SER A 107 -9.99 5.19 -9.97
CA SER A 107 -9.69 5.76 -11.29
C SER A 107 -8.69 4.90 -12.05
N ASP A 108 -8.73 4.99 -13.38
CA ASP A 108 -7.77 4.31 -14.26
C ASP A 108 -6.32 4.68 -13.90
N ALA A 109 -6.06 5.96 -13.60
CA ALA A 109 -4.74 6.42 -13.18
C ALA A 109 -4.24 5.74 -11.90
N THR A 110 -5.12 5.50 -10.91
CA THR A 110 -4.75 4.79 -9.69
C THR A 110 -4.49 3.31 -9.97
N ILE A 111 -5.27 2.68 -10.86
CA ILE A 111 -5.08 1.27 -11.24
C ILE A 111 -3.75 1.10 -12.00
N GLU A 112 -3.50 1.96 -12.99
CA GLU A 112 -2.30 1.90 -13.84
C GLU A 112 -1.02 2.13 -13.03
N GLU A 113 -0.98 3.18 -12.23
CA GLU A 113 0.20 3.51 -11.43
C GLU A 113 0.40 2.51 -10.27
N GLY A 114 -0.69 1.97 -9.73
CA GLY A 114 -0.64 0.84 -8.80
C GLY A 114 -0.02 -0.41 -9.42
N ALA A 115 -0.40 -0.75 -10.65
CA ALA A 115 0.16 -1.87 -11.38
C ALA A 115 1.66 -1.67 -11.70
N HIS A 116 2.07 -0.45 -12.08
CA HIS A 116 3.48 -0.11 -12.28
C HIS A 116 4.30 -0.25 -10.99
N LEU A 117 3.78 0.26 -9.86
CA LEU A 117 4.42 0.13 -8.56
C LEU A 117 4.56 -1.34 -8.14
N VAL A 118 3.51 -2.13 -8.29
CA VAL A 118 3.50 -3.57 -8.03
C VAL A 118 4.57 -4.29 -8.86
N ALA A 119 4.65 -4.00 -10.17
CA ALA A 119 5.66 -4.59 -11.04
C ALA A 119 7.08 -4.19 -10.63
N ALA A 120 7.29 -2.92 -10.29
CA ALA A 120 8.57 -2.41 -9.83
C ALA A 120 9.03 -3.09 -8.52
N LEU A 121 8.14 -3.21 -7.54
CA LEU A 121 8.40 -3.88 -6.27
C LEU A 121 8.71 -5.37 -6.47
N CYS A 122 7.93 -6.06 -7.31
CA CYS A 122 8.18 -7.46 -7.64
C CYS A 122 9.57 -7.65 -8.27
N ARG A 123 9.99 -6.75 -9.16
CA ARG A 123 11.33 -6.77 -9.78
C ARG A 123 12.43 -6.51 -8.75
N TYR A 124 12.30 -5.44 -7.97
CA TYR A 124 13.32 -5.01 -7.01
C TYR A 124 13.56 -6.09 -5.93
N TYR A 125 12.50 -6.63 -5.35
CA TYR A 125 12.57 -7.67 -4.33
C TYR A 125 12.67 -9.09 -4.88
N LYS A 126 12.79 -9.26 -6.20
CA LYS A 126 12.94 -10.57 -6.87
C LYS A 126 11.79 -11.54 -6.54
N LEU A 127 10.56 -11.03 -6.46
CA LEU A 127 9.35 -11.81 -6.15
C LEU A 127 8.82 -12.60 -7.37
N GLY A 128 9.45 -12.44 -8.53
CA GLY A 128 8.98 -12.99 -9.81
C GLY A 128 7.99 -12.07 -10.52
N ARG A 129 7.32 -12.59 -11.55
CA ARG A 129 6.27 -11.85 -12.27
C ARG A 129 5.09 -11.55 -11.33
N PRO A 130 4.49 -10.36 -11.37
CA PRO A 130 3.21 -10.08 -10.71
C PRO A 130 2.16 -11.16 -10.99
N GLU A 131 1.67 -11.83 -9.95
CA GLU A 131 0.69 -12.90 -10.03
C GLU A 131 -0.23 -12.91 -8.80
N TRP A 132 -1.51 -12.61 -9.05
CA TRP A 132 -2.55 -12.57 -8.01
C TRP A 132 -2.73 -13.93 -7.34
N GLY A 133 -2.82 -13.95 -6.02
CA GLY A 133 -2.92 -15.16 -5.21
C GLY A 133 -1.61 -15.94 -5.03
N ARG A 134 -0.50 -15.47 -5.60
CA ARG A 134 0.81 -16.12 -5.49
C ARG A 134 1.86 -15.23 -4.81
N ASN A 135 2.07 -14.02 -5.33
CA ASN A 135 2.99 -13.03 -4.74
C ASN A 135 2.33 -11.67 -4.52
N ILE A 136 1.09 -11.50 -4.99
CA ILE A 136 0.24 -10.35 -4.74
C ILE A 136 -1.06 -10.87 -4.16
N PHE A 137 -1.49 -10.31 -3.03
CA PHE A 137 -2.67 -10.79 -2.32
C PHE A 137 -3.61 -9.62 -1.98
N PRO A 138 -4.93 -9.83 -1.99
CA PRO A 138 -5.85 -8.86 -1.42
C PRO A 138 -5.72 -8.85 0.11
N HIS A 139 -6.08 -7.73 0.74
CA HIS A 139 -6.18 -7.67 2.20
C HIS A 139 -7.14 -8.73 2.77
N SER A 140 -8.24 -9.01 2.06
CA SER A 140 -9.23 -10.04 2.43
C SER A 140 -8.66 -11.47 2.52
N ALA A 141 -7.48 -11.74 1.96
CA ALA A 141 -6.80 -13.02 2.15
C ALA A 141 -6.27 -13.21 3.59
N TYR A 142 -6.11 -12.11 4.35
CA TYR A 142 -5.46 -12.12 5.67
C TYR A 142 -6.30 -11.50 6.79
N ALA A 143 -7.40 -10.82 6.46
CA ALA A 143 -8.30 -10.21 7.42
C ALA A 143 -9.77 -10.38 6.99
N GLN A 144 -10.70 -10.35 7.94
CA GLN A 144 -12.13 -10.32 7.67
C GLN A 144 -12.55 -8.93 7.20
N THR A 145 -12.42 -8.67 5.91
CA THR A 145 -12.67 -7.37 5.29
C THR A 145 -13.12 -7.55 3.84
N SER A 146 -13.84 -6.57 3.30
CA SER A 146 -14.15 -6.48 1.87
C SER A 146 -13.01 -5.85 1.06
N CYS A 147 -11.96 -5.35 1.70
CA CYS A 147 -10.79 -4.75 1.05
C CYS A 147 -10.05 -5.79 0.18
N PRO A 148 -9.66 -5.48 -1.08
CA PRO A 148 -9.65 -4.15 -1.72
C PRO A 148 -10.88 -3.84 -2.59
N TYR A 149 -11.99 -4.55 -2.39
CA TYR A 149 -13.27 -4.38 -3.06
C TYR A 149 -13.22 -4.56 -4.58
N GLN A 150 -13.02 -3.48 -5.34
CA GLN A 150 -13.10 -3.48 -6.82
C GLN A 150 -11.74 -3.72 -7.51
N LEU A 151 -10.66 -3.90 -6.75
CA LEU A 151 -9.33 -4.27 -7.25
C LEU A 151 -9.12 -5.79 -7.30
#